data_AF-A0A1X9LLE0-F1
#
_entry.id   AF-A0A1X9LLE0-F1
#
_cell.length_a   1.000
_cell.length_b   1.000
_cell.length_c   1.000
_cell.angle_alpha   90.00
_cell.angle_beta   90.00
_cell.angle_gamma   90.00
#
_symmetry.space_group_name_H-M   'P 1'
#
loop_
_entity.id
_entity.type
_entity.pdbx_description
1 polymer ?
#
loop_
_entity_poly.entity_id
_entity_poly.type
_entity_poly.pdbx_seq_one_letter_code
_entity_poly.pdbx_strand_id
1 'polypeptide(L)'
;MFKGFREFILRGNVIDLAVAVVVGAAFTAVVNSIVANLINPLISGWFNASDLDNALVVQFGEAQIKFGAVLGAILQFLIVAVVVYFVFVLPINHLKKMAFSLKKTPAESLQEEKEELPPTETELLIEIRDLLAHGRPSAAQPSGATTSPTSLTVTDEPPHGRHGGPATS
;
A
#
# COMPACT_ATOMS: atom_id res chain seq x y z
N MET A 1 -27.32 2.03 13.61
CA MET A 1 -26.61 2.20 12.32
C MET A 1 -25.55 3.28 12.38
N PHE A 2 -25.88 4.50 12.84
CA PHE A 2 -24.92 5.61 12.98
C PHE A 2 -23.67 5.31 13.81
N LYS A 3 -23.80 4.54 14.91
CA LYS A 3 -22.67 4.13 15.76
C LYS A 3 -21.69 3.22 15.00
N GLY A 4 -22.21 2.17 14.35
CA GLY A 4 -21.42 1.26 13.52
C GLY A 4 -20.77 1.90 12.29
N PHE A 5 -21.41 2.91 11.69
CA PHE A 5 -20.81 3.69 10.61
C PHE A 5 -19.64 4.55 11.12
N ARG A 6 -19.79 5.18 12.29
CA ARG A 6 -18.69 5.92 12.94
C ARG A 6 -17.52 4.98 13.28
N GLU A 7 -17.78 3.81 13.85
CA GLU A 7 -16.75 2.79 14.11
C GLU A 7 -16.04 2.29 12.84
N PHE A 8 -16.73 2.27 11.69
CA PHE A 8 -16.15 1.89 10.40
C PHE A 8 -15.22 2.97 9.83
N ILE A 9 -15.67 4.24 9.85
CA ILE A 9 -14.88 5.38 9.38
C ILE A 9 -13.66 5.61 10.28
N LEU A 10 -13.80 5.47 11.60
CA LEU A 10 -12.71 5.63 12.57
C LEU A 10 -11.62 4.54 12.47
N ARG A 11 -11.77 3.52 11.62
CA ARG A 11 -10.76 2.49 11.37
C ARG A 11 -9.53 3.02 10.59
N GLY A 12 -9.46 4.33 10.31
CA GLY A 12 -8.30 5.04 9.74
C GLY A 12 -8.14 4.83 8.24
N ASN A 13 -7.92 3.57 7.83
CA ASN A 13 -7.68 3.18 6.43
C ASN A 13 -8.78 3.62 5.45
N VAL A 14 -10.03 3.77 5.92
CA VAL A 14 -11.16 4.22 5.09
C VAL A 14 -11.15 5.74 4.89
N ILE A 15 -10.75 6.50 5.91
CA ILE A 15 -10.69 7.97 5.82
C ILE A 15 -9.60 8.37 4.85
N ASP A 16 -8.40 7.79 4.96
CA ASP A 16 -7.27 8.12 4.10
C ASP A 16 -7.57 7.82 2.63
N LEU A 17 -8.20 6.67 2.36
CA LEU A 17 -8.68 6.30 1.02
C LEU A 17 -9.75 7.31 0.53
N ALA A 18 -10.73 7.63 1.37
CA ALA A 18 -11.80 8.57 1.00
C ALA A 18 -11.26 9.96 0.66
N VAL A 19 -10.34 10.48 1.47
CA VAL A 19 -9.68 11.77 1.22
C VAL A 19 -8.87 11.72 -0.07
N ALA A 20 -8.10 10.65 -0.30
CA ALA A 20 -7.33 10.49 -1.53
C ALA A 20 -8.20 10.53 -2.79
N VAL A 21 -9.36 9.85 -2.78
CA VAL A 21 -10.28 9.83 -3.91
C VAL A 21 -10.93 11.20 -4.15
N VAL A 22 -11.39 11.87 -3.10
CA VAL A 22 -12.03 13.18 -3.21
C VAL A 22 -11.05 14.24 -3.72
N VAL A 23 -9.84 14.28 -3.15
CA VAL A 23 -8.80 15.23 -3.57
C VAL A 23 -8.34 14.92 -5.00
N GLY A 24 -8.15 13.65 -5.35
CA GLY A 24 -7.79 13.22 -6.70
C GLY A 24 -8.83 13.62 -7.75
N ALA A 25 -10.12 13.46 -7.44
CA ALA A 25 -11.22 13.87 -8.32
C ALA A 25 -11.28 15.39 -8.50
N ALA A 26 -11.19 16.15 -7.40
CA ALA A 26 -11.19 17.61 -7.44
C ALA A 26 -10.01 18.17 -8.25
N PHE A 27 -8.82 17.62 -8.04
CA PHE A 27 -7.62 18.04 -8.79
C PHE A 27 -7.75 17.72 -10.29
N THR A 28 -8.20 16.51 -10.62
CA THR A 28 -8.44 16.12 -12.02
C THR A 28 -9.44 17.06 -12.69
N ALA A 29 -10.51 17.47 -11.99
CA ALA A 29 -11.47 18.43 -12.51
C ALA A 29 -10.86 19.80 -12.82
N VAL A 30 -9.96 20.29 -11.96
CA VAL A 30 -9.22 21.56 -12.20
C VAL A 30 -8.34 21.44 -13.44
N VAL A 31 -7.56 20.36 -13.57
CA VAL A 31 -6.70 20.16 -14.75
C VAL A 31 -7.53 20.01 -16.02
N ASN A 32 -8.63 19.26 -15.98
CA ASN A 32 -9.56 19.13 -17.10
C ASN A 32 -10.14 20.48 -17.52
N SER A 33 -10.52 21.33 -16.56
CA SER A 33 -11.01 22.68 -16.84
C SER A 33 -9.95 23.54 -17.54
N ILE A 34 -8.70 23.49 -17.10
CA ILE A 34 -7.61 24.25 -17.73
C ILE A 34 -7.39 23.76 -19.16
N VAL A 35 -7.36 22.45 -19.39
CA VAL A 35 -7.16 21.92 -20.74
C VAL A 35 -8.35 22.26 -21.64
N ALA A 36 -9.58 22.05 -21.17
CA ALA A 36 -10.77 22.32 -21.96
C ALA A 36 -10.95 23.80 -22.30
N ASN A 37 -10.64 24.72 -21.38
CA ASN A 37 -10.92 26.14 -21.54
C ASN A 37 -9.71 26.97 -22.01
N LEU A 38 -8.48 26.47 -21.85
CA LEU A 38 -7.28 27.20 -22.25
C LEU A 38 -6.52 26.46 -23.36
N ILE A 39 -6.18 25.19 -23.15
CA ILE A 39 -5.32 24.47 -24.08
C ILE A 39 -6.05 24.08 -25.38
N ASN A 40 -7.26 23.55 -25.28
CA ASN A 40 -8.05 23.15 -26.45
C ASN A 40 -8.34 24.35 -27.37
N PRO A 41 -8.78 25.53 -26.88
CA PRO A 41 -8.93 26.72 -27.71
C PRO A 41 -7.62 27.17 -28.36
N LEU A 42 -6.51 27.18 -27.62
CA LEU A 42 -5.20 27.57 -28.17
C LEU A 42 -4.74 26.64 -29.30
N ILE A 43 -4.92 25.33 -29.13
CA ILE A 43 -4.58 24.34 -30.16
C ILE A 43 -5.53 24.47 -31.33
N SER A 44 -6.84 24.60 -31.09
CA SER A 44 -7.82 24.77 -32.17
C SER A 44 -7.59 26.07 -32.96
N GLY A 45 -7.11 27.13 -32.31
CA GLY A 45 -6.77 28.40 -32.95
C GLY A 45 -5.48 28.32 -33.78
N TRP A 46 -4.48 27.54 -33.34
CA TRP A 46 -3.22 27.36 -34.08
C TRP A 46 -3.30 26.32 -35.20
N PHE A 47 -4.07 25.25 -34.99
CA PHE A 47 -4.23 24.14 -35.94
C PHE A 47 -5.41 24.32 -36.89
N ASN A 48 -6.09 25.48 -36.85
CA ASN A 48 -7.29 25.80 -37.62
C ASN A 48 -8.40 24.76 -37.40
N ALA A 49 -9.23 25.00 -36.37
CA ALA A 49 -10.31 24.13 -35.87
C ALA A 49 -11.21 23.47 -36.93
N SER A 50 -11.25 24.02 -38.15
CA SER A 50 -11.95 23.43 -39.29
C SER A 50 -11.40 22.05 -39.68
N ASP A 51 -10.11 21.74 -39.51
CA ASP A 51 -9.56 20.44 -39.96
C ASP A 51 -9.60 19.33 -38.90
N LEU A 52 -9.51 19.62 -37.60
CA LEU A 52 -9.47 18.53 -36.59
C LEU A 52 -10.86 18.02 -36.16
N ASP A 53 -11.86 18.89 -36.12
CA ASP A 53 -13.24 18.50 -35.79
C ASP A 53 -14.07 18.13 -37.04
N ASN A 54 -13.69 18.58 -38.25
CA ASN A 54 -14.40 18.25 -39.50
C ASN A 54 -13.64 17.35 -40.48
N ALA A 55 -12.29 17.29 -40.50
CA ALA A 55 -11.58 16.38 -41.43
C ALA A 55 -11.53 14.92 -40.95
N LEU A 56 -11.97 14.66 -39.70
CA LEU A 56 -11.96 13.34 -39.07
C LEU A 56 -13.34 12.87 -38.61
N VAL A 57 -14.40 13.45 -39.17
CA VAL A 57 -15.75 12.89 -39.11
C VAL A 57 -15.97 12.08 -40.37
N VAL A 58 -15.62 10.79 -40.31
CA VAL A 58 -16.08 9.85 -41.33
C VAL A 58 -17.47 9.41 -40.90
N GLN A 59 -18.51 9.95 -41.55
CA GLN A 59 -19.87 9.48 -41.37
C GLN A 59 -20.00 8.10 -42.02
N PHE A 60 -20.20 7.07 -41.21
CA PHE A 60 -20.64 5.75 -41.69
C PHE A 60 -22.13 5.62 -41.38
N GLY A 61 -22.99 6.12 -42.26
CA GLY A 61 -24.44 6.15 -42.02
C GLY A 61 -24.81 7.07 -40.84
N GLU A 62 -25.51 6.57 -39.82
CA GLU A 62 -25.83 7.33 -38.60
C GLU A 62 -24.68 7.40 -37.57
N ALA A 63 -23.57 6.68 -37.79
CA ALA A 63 -22.46 6.65 -36.85
C ALA A 63 -21.42 7.74 -37.16
N GLN A 64 -21.20 8.64 -36.21
CA GLN A 64 -20.20 9.69 -36.28
C GLN A 64 -18.93 9.25 -35.54
N ILE A 65 -17.89 8.81 -36.25
CA ILE A 65 -16.58 8.56 -35.65
C ILE A 65 -15.84 9.89 -35.55
N LYS A 66 -15.56 10.34 -34.32
CA LYS A 66 -14.87 11.62 -34.03
C LYS A 66 -13.42 11.36 -33.61
N PHE A 67 -12.51 11.16 -34.58
CA PHE A 67 -11.10 10.94 -34.21
C PHE A 67 -10.46 12.16 -33.52
N GLY A 68 -10.97 13.37 -33.76
CA GLY A 68 -10.58 14.57 -33.01
C GLY A 68 -10.81 14.46 -31.50
N ALA A 69 -11.91 13.82 -31.09
CA ALA A 69 -12.20 13.59 -29.67
C ALA A 69 -11.20 12.61 -29.02
N VAL A 70 -10.74 11.60 -29.78
CA VAL A 70 -9.72 10.65 -29.30
C VAL A 70 -8.36 11.34 -29.15
N LEU A 71 -7.96 12.16 -30.13
CA LEU A 71 -6.72 12.93 -30.05
C LEU A 71 -6.76 13.94 -28.88
N GLY A 72 -7.90 14.61 -28.68
CA GLY A 72 -8.13 15.47 -27.52
C GLY A 72 -8.02 14.73 -26.19
N ALA A 73 -8.56 13.51 -26.09
CA ALA A 73 -8.44 12.68 -24.90
C ALA A 73 -6.99 12.23 -24.62
N ILE A 74 -6.23 11.89 -25.65
CA ILE A 74 -4.80 11.56 -25.53
C ILE A 74 -4.00 12.77 -25.03
N LEU A 75 -4.26 13.95 -25.60
CA LEU A 75 -3.61 15.17 -25.18
C LEU A 75 -3.96 15.54 -23.74
N GLN A 76 -5.25 15.43 -23.36
CA GLN A 76 -5.72 15.62 -21.98
C GLN A 76 -4.95 14.71 -21.01
N PHE A 77 -4.84 13.43 -21.34
CA PHE A 77 -4.10 12.45 -20.55
C PHE A 77 -2.62 12.84 -20.40
N LEU A 78 -1.98 13.27 -21.49
CA LEU A 78 -0.58 13.70 -21.47
C LEU A 78 -0.37 14.92 -20.56
N ILE A 79 -1.26 15.91 -20.63
CA ILE A 79 -1.17 17.11 -19.80
C ILE A 79 -1.37 16.78 -18.32
N VAL A 80 -2.39 15.98 -17.99
CA VAL A 80 -2.61 15.52 -16.61
C VAL A 80 -1.38 14.78 -16.08
N ALA A 81 -0.80 13.88 -16.88
CA ALA A 81 0.40 13.15 -16.51
C ALA A 81 1.60 14.09 -16.24
N VAL A 82 1.82 15.10 -17.09
CA VAL A 82 2.90 16.09 -16.91
C VAL A 82 2.68 16.90 -15.64
N VAL A 83 1.46 17.38 -15.39
CA VAL A 83 1.13 18.18 -14.21
C VAL A 83 1.31 17.34 -12.94
N VAL A 84 0.79 16.11 -12.90
CA VAL A 84 0.95 15.20 -11.75
C VAL A 84 2.41 14.87 -11.52
N TYR A 85 3.19 14.62 -12.58
CA TYR A 85 4.62 14.38 -12.49
C TYR A 85 5.35 15.59 -11.89
N PHE A 86 5.06 16.80 -12.35
CA PHE A 86 5.74 18.00 -11.86
C PHE A 86 5.35 18.35 -10.42
N VAL A 87 4.07 18.22 -10.06
CA VAL A 87 3.53 18.62 -8.74
C VAL A 87 3.79 17.57 -7.66
N PHE A 88 3.76 16.28 -7.98
CA PHE A 88 3.94 15.22 -6.99
C PHE A 88 5.27 14.50 -7.15
N VAL A 89 5.57 13.98 -8.35
CA VAL A 89 6.74 13.11 -8.56
C VAL A 89 8.05 13.88 -8.41
N LEU A 90 8.15 15.08 -8.98
CA LEU A 90 9.36 15.90 -8.94
C LEU A 90 9.74 16.33 -7.51
N PRO A 91 8.85 16.93 -6.69
CA PRO A 91 9.20 17.29 -5.32
C PRO A 91 9.43 16.07 -4.43
N ILE A 92 8.64 15.00 -4.57
CA ILE A 92 8.88 13.76 -3.81
C ILE A 92 10.26 13.17 -4.17
N ASN A 93 10.61 13.14 -5.46
CA ASN A 93 11.92 12.68 -5.91
C ASN A 93 13.05 13.60 -5.44
N HIS A 94 12.83 14.91 -5.37
CA HIS A 94 13.79 15.88 -4.85
C HIS A 94 14.00 15.72 -3.34
N LEU A 95 12.92 15.59 -2.57
CA LEU A 95 12.96 15.32 -1.12
C LEU A 95 13.64 13.99 -0.83
N LYS A 96 13.33 12.93 -1.59
CA LYS A 96 14.01 11.62 -1.48
C LYS A 96 15.50 11.74 -1.74
N LYS A 97 15.92 12.52 -2.75
CA LYS A 97 17.34 12.76 -3.06
C LYS A 97 18.05 13.57 -1.97
N MET A 98 17.40 14.59 -1.41
CA MET A 98 17.95 15.36 -0.28
C MET A 98 18.07 14.49 0.96
N ALA A 99 17.01 13.75 1.32
CA ALA A 99 17.05 12.76 2.38
C ALA A 99 18.21 11.78 2.14
N PHE A 100 18.30 11.13 0.98
CA PHE A 100 19.37 10.18 0.63
C PHE A 100 20.79 10.79 0.64
N SER A 101 20.92 12.08 0.35
CA SER A 101 22.21 12.78 0.36
C SER A 101 22.66 13.15 1.77
N LEU A 102 21.71 13.40 2.69
CA LEU A 102 21.98 13.47 4.13
C LEU A 102 22.17 12.07 4.75
N LYS A 103 21.54 11.02 4.20
CA LYS A 103 21.68 9.59 4.59
C LYS A 103 23.00 8.93 4.16
N LYS A 104 24.07 9.67 3.82
CA LYS A 104 25.37 9.06 3.44
C LYS A 104 26.16 8.48 4.63
N THR A 105 25.66 8.62 5.85
CA THR A 105 25.84 7.61 6.91
C THR A 105 24.57 6.74 6.91
N PRO A 106 24.61 5.48 6.44
CA PRO A 106 23.42 4.64 6.27
C PRO A 106 22.65 4.28 7.56
N ALA A 107 23.14 4.68 8.73
CA ALA A 107 22.62 4.24 10.03
C ALA A 107 21.63 5.22 10.69
N GLU A 108 21.86 6.54 10.61
CA GLU A 108 21.11 7.53 11.44
C GLU A 108 19.82 8.03 10.81
N SER A 109 19.68 7.79 9.52
CA SER A 109 18.65 8.43 8.74
C SER A 109 17.43 7.54 8.55
N LEU A 110 17.57 6.23 8.78
CA LEU A 110 16.47 5.37 9.18
C LEU A 110 16.04 5.62 10.63
N GLN A 111 16.82 6.39 11.41
CA GLN A 111 16.60 6.63 12.84
C GLN A 111 15.74 7.87 13.09
N GLU A 112 15.88 8.95 12.31
CA GLU A 112 15.06 10.17 12.49
C GLU A 112 13.62 10.05 11.95
N GLU A 113 13.39 9.37 10.83
CA GLU A 113 12.01 9.06 10.35
C GLU A 113 11.35 7.98 11.24
N LYS A 114 12.17 7.20 11.96
CA LYS A 114 11.78 6.24 13.00
C LYS A 114 11.60 6.91 14.36
N GLU A 115 12.06 8.14 14.57
CA GLU A 115 12.00 8.78 15.90
C GLU A 115 10.60 9.35 16.21
N GLU A 116 9.81 9.65 15.16
CA GLU A 116 8.41 10.09 15.33
C GLU A 116 7.37 8.96 15.23
N LEU A 117 7.76 7.78 14.74
CA LEU A 117 6.87 6.63 14.61
C LEU A 117 7.26 5.55 15.61
N PRO A 118 6.29 4.93 16.32
CA PRO A 118 6.60 3.76 17.14
C PRO A 118 7.35 2.72 16.31
N PRO A 119 8.32 2.00 16.89
CA PRO A 119 9.21 1.11 16.16
C PRO A 119 8.40 0.19 15.25
N THR A 120 8.75 0.21 13.97
CA THR A 120 7.99 -0.52 12.97
C THR A 120 8.06 -2.02 13.27
N GLU A 121 7.01 -2.77 12.95
CA GLU A 121 6.98 -4.22 13.19
C GLU A 121 8.20 -4.92 12.59
N THR A 122 8.72 -4.43 11.47
CA THR A 122 9.92 -4.97 10.83
C THR A 122 11.18 -4.75 11.67
N GLU A 123 11.31 -3.62 12.37
CA GLU A 123 12.44 -3.35 13.26
C GLU A 123 12.37 -4.16 14.54
N LEU A 124 11.16 -4.30 15.10
CA LEU A 124 10.94 -5.21 16.23
C LEU A 124 11.26 -6.66 15.83
N LEU A 125 10.88 -7.08 14.61
CA LEU A 125 11.21 -8.41 14.10
C LEU A 125 12.71 -8.60 13.86
N ILE A 126 13.43 -7.55 13.44
CA ILE A 126 14.90 -7.57 13.32
C ILE A 126 15.54 -7.69 14.71
N GLU A 127 15.06 -6.91 15.67
CA GLU A 127 15.55 -6.95 17.06
C GLU A 127 15.27 -8.31 17.70
N ILE A 128 14.07 -8.89 17.51
CA ILE A 128 13.73 -10.24 17.96
C ILE A 128 14.60 -11.30 17.25
N ARG A 129 14.85 -11.17 15.94
CA ARG A 129 15.74 -12.08 15.20
C ARG A 129 17.15 -12.04 15.80
N ASP A 130 17.65 -10.85 16.07
CA ASP A 130 18.99 -10.65 16.60
C ASP A 130 19.05 -11.16 18.05
N LEU A 131 18.05 -10.90 18.88
CA LEU A 131 17.93 -11.47 20.23
C LEU A 131 17.84 -13.00 20.21
N LEU A 132 17.17 -13.60 19.23
CA LEU A 132 17.09 -15.07 19.08
C LEU A 132 18.39 -15.67 18.52
N ALA A 133 19.10 -14.93 17.67
CA ALA A 133 20.43 -15.31 17.18
C ALA A 133 21.47 -15.27 18.29
N HIS A 134 21.39 -14.29 19.19
CA HIS A 134 22.27 -14.16 20.36
C HIS A 134 21.81 -15.03 21.56
N GLY A 135 20.52 -15.38 21.63
CA GLY A 135 19.88 -16.13 22.71
C GLY A 135 19.93 -17.66 22.59
N ARG A 136 20.88 -18.22 21.83
CA ARG A 136 21.18 -19.67 21.87
C ARG A 136 22.41 -19.93 22.76
N PRO A 137 22.26 -20.05 24.10
CA PRO A 137 23.28 -20.72 24.88
C PRO A 137 23.29 -22.21 24.51
N SER A 138 24.37 -22.60 23.83
CA SER A 138 25.13 -23.82 24.11
C SER A 138 24.31 -25.09 24.35
N ALA A 139 24.05 -25.85 23.28
CA ALA A 139 24.04 -27.30 23.37
C ALA A 139 25.49 -27.79 23.57
N ALA A 140 26.11 -27.48 24.71
CA ALA A 140 27.37 -28.09 25.14
C ALA A 140 27.36 -28.29 26.67
N GLN A 141 27.17 -29.56 27.02
CA GLN A 141 27.61 -30.30 28.21
C GLN A 141 27.15 -29.87 29.63
N PRO A 142 26.40 -30.74 30.34
CA PRO A 142 26.56 -30.91 31.77
C PRO A 142 27.57 -32.05 32.06
N SER A 143 28.68 -31.73 32.70
CA SER A 143 29.57 -32.67 33.43
C SER A 143 30.03 -31.93 34.67
N GLY A 144 29.77 -32.34 35.90
CA GLY A 144 28.98 -33.42 36.46
C GLY A 144 29.07 -33.30 37.98
N ALA A 145 27.98 -33.55 38.70
CA ALA A 145 28.01 -33.85 40.13
C ALA A 145 26.68 -34.54 40.52
N THR A 146 26.76 -35.87 40.58
CA THR A 146 26.05 -36.75 41.55
C THR A 146 24.72 -36.25 42.13
N THR A 147 23.60 -36.80 41.65
CA THR A 147 22.57 -37.43 42.50
C THR A 147 21.78 -38.45 41.66
N SER A 148 21.85 -39.70 42.10
CA SER A 148 21.00 -40.89 41.86
C SER A 148 19.84 -40.80 40.86
N PRO A 149 19.65 -41.80 39.96
CA PRO A 149 18.43 -41.94 39.21
C PRO A 149 17.37 -42.55 40.13
N THR A 150 16.54 -41.72 40.77
CA THR A 150 15.27 -42.21 41.32
C THR A 150 14.39 -42.54 40.12
N SER A 151 14.24 -43.84 39.88
CA SER A 151 13.30 -44.41 38.94
C SER A 151 11.90 -43.85 39.19
N LEU A 152 11.47 -42.89 38.38
CA LEU A 152 10.04 -42.62 38.23
C LEU A 152 9.49 -43.67 37.29
N THR A 153 9.11 -44.77 37.94
CA THR A 153 8.14 -45.76 37.51
C THR A 153 7.10 -45.13 36.59
N VAL A 154 7.15 -45.51 35.31
CA VAL A 154 5.97 -45.57 34.45
C VAL A 154 4.97 -46.46 35.19
N THR A 155 3.96 -45.85 35.81
CA THR A 155 2.79 -46.59 36.27
C THR A 155 2.02 -46.97 35.02
N ASP A 156 2.39 -48.14 34.48
CA ASP A 156 1.51 -49.01 33.74
C ASP A 156 0.30 -49.29 34.65
N GLU A 157 -0.88 -48.79 34.26
CA GLU A 157 -2.16 -49.17 34.87
C GLU A 157 -2.78 -50.26 33.99
N PRO A 158 -2.83 -51.52 34.44
CA PRO A 158 -3.61 -52.57 33.79
C PRO A 158 -4.98 -52.74 34.48
N PRO A 159 -5.90 -53.52 33.86
CA PRO A 159 -7.30 -53.14 33.72
C PRO A 159 -8.18 -53.70 34.84
N HIS A 160 -9.21 -52.93 35.22
CA HIS A 160 -10.37 -53.47 35.92
C HIS A 160 -11.63 -53.35 35.05
N GLY A 161 -12.12 -54.52 34.65
CA GLY A 161 -13.29 -54.66 33.81
C GLY A 161 -14.64 -54.62 34.55
N ARG A 162 -15.65 -54.49 33.70
CA ARG A 162 -17.02 -55.06 33.77
C ARG A 162 -17.97 -54.59 34.88
N HIS A 163 -18.88 -53.71 34.49
CA HIS A 163 -20.35 -53.87 34.63
C HIS A 163 -20.99 -52.68 33.88
N GLY A 164 -22.01 -52.76 33.03
CA GLY A 164 -22.92 -53.82 32.60
C GLY A 164 -24.16 -53.12 32.02
N GLY A 165 -24.70 -53.66 30.92
CA GLY A 165 -26.11 -53.49 30.53
C GLY A 165 -26.43 -52.52 29.38
N PRO A 166 -27.48 -52.81 28.57
CA PRO A 166 -27.50 -52.50 27.15
C PRO A 166 -28.66 -51.58 26.67
N ALA A 167 -28.53 -51.11 25.43
CA ALA A 167 -29.61 -50.76 24.49
C ALA A 167 -30.50 -49.55 24.90
N THR A 168 -31.11 -48.74 24.04
CA THR A 168 -31.65 -48.84 22.67
C THR A 168 -31.82 -47.42 22.10
N SER A 169 -31.89 -47.35 20.76
CA SER A 169 -32.48 -46.30 19.91
C SER A 169 -31.79 -44.96 19.74
#